data_AF-A0A031J7C4-F1
#
_entry.id   AF-A0A031J7C4-F1
#
_cell.length_a   1.000
_cell.length_b   1.000
_cell.length_c   1.000
_cell.angle_alpha   90.00
_cell.angle_beta   90.00
_cell.angle_gamma   90.00
#
_symmetry.space_group_name_H-M   'P 1'
#
loop_
_entity.id
_entity.type
_entity.pdbx_description
1 polymer ?
#
loop_
_entity_poly.entity_id
_entity_poly.type
_entity_poly.pdbx_seq_one_letter_code
_entity_poly.pdbx_strand_id
1 'polypeptide(L)' 'MLIVGAIAVIRFAERHKSKRPWLVQLLARKNVKVAAVALANNNARMIWAMMTNGERYRDPQIA' A
#
# COMPACT_ATOMS: atom_id res chain seq x y z
N MET A 1 4.39 -12.24 6.05
CA MET A 1 5.45 -11.22 5.86
C MET A 1 4.91 -9.97 5.17
N LEU A 2 4.12 -9.14 5.85
CA LEU A 2 3.46 -7.96 5.24
C LEU A 2 4.41 -6.79 4.99
N ILE A 3 5.37 -6.57 5.90
CA ILE A 3 6.28 -5.42 5.86
C ILE A 3 7.30 -5.56 4.72
N VAL A 4 7.85 -6.76 4.52
CA VAL A 4 8.81 -7.04 3.43
C VAL A 4 8.15 -6.86 2.06
N GLY A 5 6.90 -7.31 1.90
CA GLY A 5 6.13 -7.06 0.67
C GLY A 5 5.83 -5.58 0.45
N ALA A 6 5.50 -4.82 1.51
CA ALA A 6 5.30 -3.38 1.41
C ALA A 6 6.57 -2.63 0.98
N ILE A 7 7.74 -3.03 1.49
CA ILE A 7 9.03 -2.46 1.08
C ILE A 7 9.32 -2.76 -0.40
N ALA A 8 9.02 -3.98 -0.87
CA ALA A 8 9.16 -4.33 -2.29
C ALA A 8 8.25 -3.48 -3.20
N VAL A 9 7.00 -3.23 -2.79
CA VAL A 9 6.06 -2.37 -3.52
C VAL A 9 6.52 -0.91 -3.53
N ILE A 10 7.10 -0.41 -2.43
CA ILE A 10 7.66 0.95 -2.39
C ILE A 10 8.86 1.08 -3.34
N ARG A 11 9.77 0.11 -3.32
CA ARG A 11 10.93 0.10 -4.21
C ARG A 11 10.53 -0.03 -5.68
N PHE A 12 9.45 -0.75 -5.97
CA PHE A 12 8.83 -0.78 -7.30
C PHE A 12 8.19 0.57 -7.66
N ALA A 13 7.51 1.23 -6.72
CA ALA A 13 6.87 2.53 -6.89
C ALA A 13 7.87 3.70 -7.08
N GLU A 14 9.06 3.62 -6.50
CA GLU A 14 10.17 4.54 -6.78
C GLU A 14 10.74 4.34 -8.18
N ARG A 15 10.82 3.09 -8.65
CA ARG A 15 11.47 2.73 -9.92
C ARG A 15 10.55 2.84 -11.14
N HIS A 16 9.27 2.57 -10.96
CA HIS A 16 8.22 2.73 -11.96
C HIS A 16 7.23 3.73 -11.41
N LYS A 17 7.09 4.90 -12.07
CA LYS A 17 6.12 5.97 -11.73
C LYS A 17 4.86 5.35 -11.14
N SER A 18 4.74 5.42 -9.82
CA SER A 18 3.75 4.61 -9.10
C SER A 18 2.35 4.95 -9.58
N LYS A 19 1.52 3.92 -9.81
CA LYS A 19 0.08 4.08 -10.06
C LYS A 19 -0.68 4.63 -8.83
N ARG A 20 0.01 4.87 -7.71
CA ARG A 20 -0.56 5.38 -6.45
C ARG A 20 0.04 6.76 -6.12
N PRO A 21 -0.55 7.86 -6.62
CA PRO A 21 -0.02 9.21 -6.42
C PRO A 21 0.10 9.61 -4.94
N TRP A 22 -0.78 9.08 -4.07
CA TRP A 22 -0.72 9.30 -2.63
C TRP A 22 0.56 8.73 -1.98
N LEU A 23 1.10 7.62 -2.49
CA LEU A 23 2.30 6.98 -1.95
C LEU A 23 3.54 7.79 -2.34
N VAL A 24 3.56 8.34 -3.55
CA VAL A 24 4.63 9.23 -4.03
C VAL A 24 4.63 10.55 -3.24
N GLN A 25 3.45 11.13 -2.99
CA GLN A 25 3.33 12.31 -2.11
C GLN A 25 3.77 12.01 -0.66
N LEU A 26 3.49 10.80 -0.16
CA LEU A 26 3.90 10.39 1.17
C LEU A 26 5.42 10.20 1.26
N LEU A 27 6.04 9.60 0.25
CA LEU A 27 7.50 9.45 0.14
C LEU A 27 8.20 10.79 -0.05
N ALA A 28 7.59 11.73 -0.78
CA ALA A 28 8.12 13.07 -0.96
C ALA A 28 8.10 13.90 0.34
N ARG A 29 7.25 13.56 1.31
CA ARG A 29 7.08 14.30 2.58
C ARG A 29 7.63 13.57 3.81
N LYS A 30 7.77 12.24 3.76
CA LYS A 30 8.12 11.40 4.92
C LYS A 30 9.02 10.23 4.54
N ASN A 31 9.79 9.77 5.53
CA ASN A 31 10.72 8.65 5.41
C ASN A 31 10.05 7.36 4.89
N VAL A 32 10.78 6.61 4.06
CA VAL A 32 10.39 5.33 3.42
C VAL A 32 9.78 4.33 4.40
N LYS A 33 10.29 4.25 5.64
CA LYS A 33 9.76 3.35 6.69
C LYS A 33 8.31 3.68 7.06
N VAL A 34 7.96 4.97 7.12
CA VAL A 34 6.59 5.42 7.44
C VAL A 34 5.64 5.09 6.28
N ALA A 35 6.10 5.27 5.04
CA ALA A 35 5.34 4.86 3.87
C ALA A 35 5.11 3.34 3.84
N ALA A 36 6.08 2.53 4.26
CA ALA A 36 5.95 1.07 4.35
C ALA A 36 4.89 0.65 5.37
N VAL A 37 4.88 1.30 6.54
CA VAL A 37 3.87 1.05 7.57
C VAL A 37 2.49 1.48 7.10
N ALA A 38 2.36 2.64 6.45
CA ALA A 38 1.08 3.12 5.92
C ALA A 38 0.52 2.19 4.83
N LEU A 39 1.39 1.70 3.93
CA LEU A 39 1.01 0.73 2.90
C LEU A 39 0.60 -0.62 3.51
N ALA A 40 1.35 -1.10 4.50
CA ALA A 40 1.01 -2.31 5.23
C ALA A 40 -0.33 -2.16 5.98
N ASN A 41 -0.58 -1.00 6.58
CA ASN A 41 -1.83 -0.70 7.29
C ASN A 41 -3.03 -0.64 6.32
N ASN A 42 -2.85 -0.08 5.12
CA ASN A 42 -3.88 -0.08 4.09
C ASN A 42 -4.23 -1.53 3.67
N ASN A 43 -3.21 -2.35 3.39
CA ASN A 43 -3.41 -3.75 3.05
C ASN A 43 -4.04 -4.54 4.21
N ALA A 44 -3.62 -4.30 5.45
CA ALA A 44 -4.19 -4.95 6.63
C ALA A 44 -5.69 -4.59 6.81
N ARG A 45 -6.06 -3.33 6.57
CA ARG A 45 -7.45 -2.89 6.63
C ARG A 45 -8.29 -3.48 5.50
N MET A 46 -7.71 -3.66 4.30
CA MET A 46 -8.36 -4.36 3.19
C MET A 46 -8.59 -5.83 3.51
N ILE A 47 -7.57 -6.53 4.04
CA ILE A 47 -7.68 -7.91 4.49
C ILE A 47 -8.73 -8.01 5.60
N TRP A 48 -8.72 -7.09 6.57
CA TRP A 48 -9.72 -7.05 7.64
C TRP A 48 -11.13 -6.83 7.11
N ALA A 49 -11.34 -5.87 6.21
CA ALA A 49 -12.64 -5.63 5.59
C ALA A 49 -13.10 -6.85 4.76
N MET A 50 -12.19 -7.54 4.09
CA MET A 50 -12.46 -8.76 3.35
C MET A 50 -12.87 -9.90 4.30
N MET A 51 -12.14 -10.10 5.39
CA MET A 51 -12.46 -11.11 6.42
C MET A 51 -13.76 -10.81 7.14
N THR A 52 -14.07 -9.54 7.39
CA THR A 52 -15.26 -9.12 8.15
C THR A 52 -16.52 -9.11 7.30
N ASN A 53 -16.42 -8.73 6.02
CA ASN A 53 -17.57 -8.68 5.10
C ASN A 53 -17.76 -9.95 4.26
N GLY A 54 -16.78 -10.88 4.24
CA GLY A 54 -16.84 -12.09 3.43
C GLY A 54 -16.84 -11.84 1.91
N GLU A 55 -16.62 -10.60 1.46
CA GLU A 55 -16.62 -10.24 0.06
C GLU A 55 -15.34 -10.70 -0.65
N ARG A 56 -15.44 -11.01 -1.94
CA ARG A 56 -14.27 -11.32 -2.79
C ARG A 56 -13.43 -10.05 -2.97
N TYR A 57 -12.11 -10.22 -3.06
CA TYR A 57 -11.15 -9.13 -3.25
C TYR A 57 -11.59 -8.27 -4.43
N ARG A 58 -12.07 -7.07 -4.14
CA ARG A 58 -12.36 -6.05 -5.14
C ARG A 58 -11.08 -5.27 -5.30
N ASP A 59 -10.50 -5.32 -6.50
CA ASP A 59 -9.30 -4.54 -6.79
C ASP A 59 -9.60 -3.08 -6.42
N PRO A 60 -8.80 -2.44 -5.55
CA PRO A 60 -8.95 -1.03 -5.25
C PRO A 60 -8.59 -0.27 -6.52
N GLN A 61 -9.55 -0.19 -7.45
CA GLN A 61 -9.45 0.61 -8.64
C GLN A 61 -9.08 2.01 -8.19
N ILE A 62 -7.89 2.38 -8.65
CA ILE A 62 -7.40 3.73 -8.87
C ILE A 62 -8.59 4.56 -9.38
N ALA A 63 -9.18 5.34 -8.49
CA ALA A 63 -9.91 6.55 -8.86
C ALA A 63 -8.88 7.65 -9.13
#